data_AF-A0A257KQ52-F1
#
_entry.id   AF-A0A257KQ52-F1
#
_cell.length_a   1.000
_cell.length_b   1.000
_cell.length_c   1.000
_cell.angle_alpha   90.00
_cell.angle_beta   90.00
_cell.angle_gamma   90.00
#
_symmetry.space_group_name_H-M   'P 1'
#
loop_
_entity.id
_entity.type
_entity.pdbx_description
1 polymer ?
#
loop_
_entity_poly.entity_id
_entity_poly.type
_entity_poly.pdbx_seq_one_letter_code
_entity_poly.pdbx_strand_id
1 'polypeptide(L)'
;GPGGGPVWVGEDLVPLLPAHRSAAASGALTGAAEPAPGRPKAAGAPSGGSDAPAGQSVGAVSSAPLGNAAVLPISWMYVRMMGAAGLTAATETAILSANYVAARLAGHYDIHFSGGHAGLKGGGVAHECILDLRPLKDSSGVSAEDVAKRLIDYGFHAPTLSFPVAGTLMVEPTESEPRAELDRFCDAMIAIRAEIAQVQAGAWPQDDHPLKHAPHTAAAVSADDWAHAYPRSVAAYPVAGLRQAKYWAPVGRVDNVWGDRNLFCSCIPLAELAEDSAAAAA
;
A
#
# COMPACT_ATOMS: atom_id res chain seq x y z
N GLY A 1 4.18 7.95 -7.16
CA GLY A 1 5.14 7.85 -8.28
C GLY A 1 6.04 9.08 -8.24
N PRO A 2 7.33 8.96 -8.60
CA PRO A 2 7.83 8.23 -9.78
C PRO A 2 8.25 6.78 -9.52
N GLY A 3 8.48 6.02 -10.60
CA GLY A 3 9.03 4.66 -10.59
C GLY A 3 9.67 4.30 -11.93
N GLY A 4 10.42 3.20 -11.97
CA GLY A 4 11.01 2.64 -13.20
C GLY A 4 10.64 1.17 -13.32
N GLY A 5 10.15 0.75 -14.48
CA GLY A 5 9.75 -0.64 -14.76
C GLY A 5 10.58 -1.25 -15.89
N PRO A 6 11.89 -1.51 -15.68
CA PRO A 6 12.71 -2.16 -16.69
C PRO A 6 12.23 -3.60 -16.93
N VAL A 7 12.16 -4.02 -18.19
CA VAL A 7 11.81 -5.39 -18.58
C VAL A 7 13.07 -6.05 -19.11
N TRP A 8 13.46 -7.16 -18.48
CA TRP A 8 14.53 -8.03 -18.96
C TRP A 8 13.89 -9.23 -19.67
N VAL A 9 14.40 -9.56 -20.85
CA VAL A 9 13.84 -10.62 -21.70
C VAL A 9 14.90 -11.66 -22.03
N GLY A 10 14.47 -12.89 -22.34
CA GLY A 10 15.35 -13.89 -22.94
C GLY A 10 15.86 -13.45 -24.32
N GLU A 11 16.96 -14.05 -24.78
CA GLU A 11 17.67 -13.63 -26.01
C GLU A 11 16.74 -13.57 -27.24
N ASP A 12 15.87 -14.55 -27.40
CA ASP A 12 14.92 -14.65 -28.52
C ASP A 12 13.94 -13.47 -28.62
N LEU A 13 13.72 -12.75 -27.51
CA LEU A 13 12.80 -11.62 -27.43
C LEU A 13 13.50 -10.26 -27.57
N VAL A 14 14.84 -10.21 -27.56
CA VAL A 14 15.61 -8.97 -27.71
C VAL A 14 15.24 -8.19 -28.98
N PRO A 15 15.05 -8.82 -30.16
CA PRO A 15 14.63 -8.09 -31.37
C PRO A 15 13.26 -7.41 -31.25
N LEU A 16 12.44 -7.86 -30.30
CA LEU A 16 11.08 -7.37 -30.06
C LEU A 16 11.03 -6.27 -28.96
N LEU A 17 12.18 -5.89 -28.38
CA LEU A 17 12.19 -4.83 -27.38
C LEU A 17 11.67 -3.50 -27.97
N PRO A 18 11.02 -2.66 -27.13
CA PRO A 18 10.59 -1.33 -27.54
C PRO A 18 11.71 -0.52 -28.19
N ALA A 19 11.36 0.24 -29.22
CA ALA A 19 12.26 1.11 -29.98
C ALA A 19 11.84 2.57 -29.88
N HIS A 20 12.81 3.49 -29.80
CA HIS A 20 12.54 4.92 -29.72
C HIS A 20 13.28 5.69 -30.81
N ARG A 21 12.62 6.66 -31.45
CA ARG A 21 13.19 7.43 -32.57
C ARG A 21 14.47 8.20 -32.20
N SER A 22 14.62 8.54 -30.93
CA SER A 22 15.81 9.22 -30.39
C SER A 22 16.74 8.30 -29.59
N ALA A 23 16.55 6.98 -29.62
CA ALA A 23 17.37 6.03 -28.85
C ALA A 23 18.86 6.15 -29.17
N ALA A 24 19.21 6.22 -30.46
CA ALA A 24 20.60 6.35 -30.91
C ALA A 24 21.29 7.62 -30.37
N ALA A 25 20.56 8.74 -30.26
CA ALA A 25 21.09 10.01 -29.73
C ALA A 25 21.24 10.02 -28.20
N SER A 26 20.59 9.08 -27.50
CA SER A 26 20.57 9.01 -26.02
C SER A 26 21.42 7.86 -25.47
N GLY A 27 22.12 7.11 -26.33
CA GLY A 27 22.91 5.94 -25.93
C GLY A 27 22.04 4.78 -25.41
N ALA A 28 20.73 4.79 -25.67
CA ALA A 28 19.83 3.75 -25.24
C ALA A 28 19.94 2.51 -26.15
N LEU A 29 20.16 1.34 -25.55
CA LEU A 29 20.04 0.05 -26.23
C LEU A 29 18.54 -0.26 -26.38
N THR A 30 17.97 0.09 -27.53
CA THR A 30 16.60 -0.29 -27.88
C THR A 30 16.60 -1.36 -28.96
N GLY A 31 15.48 -2.09 -29.15
CA GLY A 31 15.32 -3.02 -30.26
C GLY A 31 15.70 -2.37 -31.60
N ALA A 32 16.11 -3.19 -32.59
CA ALA A 32 16.69 -2.72 -33.86
C ALA A 32 15.81 -1.65 -34.52
N ALA A 33 16.21 -0.39 -34.35
CA ALA A 33 15.61 0.76 -34.98
C ALA A 33 16.49 1.17 -36.16
N GLU A 34 16.61 0.33 -37.18
CA GLU A 34 17.16 0.79 -38.45
C GLU A 34 16.12 1.70 -39.12
N PRO A 35 16.42 3.00 -39.33
CA PRO A 35 15.60 3.82 -40.18
C PRO A 35 15.95 3.49 -41.63
N ALA A 36 15.03 2.86 -42.36
CA ALA A 36 15.16 2.75 -43.81
C ALA A 36 15.36 4.15 -44.43
N PRO A 37 16.39 4.38 -45.24
CA PRO A 37 16.64 5.69 -45.83
C PRO A 37 15.51 6.06 -46.80
N GLY A 38 14.80 7.17 -46.53
CA GLY A 38 13.88 7.78 -47.48
C GLY A 38 12.41 7.98 -47.05
N ARG A 39 12.01 7.76 -45.79
CA ARG A 39 10.61 8.01 -45.38
C ARG A 39 10.36 9.46 -44.93
N PRO A 40 9.38 10.20 -45.50
CA PRO A 40 9.05 11.54 -45.06
C PRO A 40 8.46 11.54 -43.63
N LYS A 41 8.63 12.66 -42.90
CA LYS A 41 8.04 12.90 -41.58
C LYS A 41 6.51 12.79 -41.68
N ALA A 42 5.95 11.63 -41.35
CA ALA A 42 4.52 11.49 -41.17
C ALA A 42 4.12 12.13 -39.84
N ALA A 43 3.43 13.28 -39.94
CA ALA A 43 2.58 13.81 -38.90
C ALA A 43 1.42 12.83 -38.68
N GLY A 44 1.10 12.52 -37.41
CA GLY A 44 0.00 11.64 -37.03
C GLY A 44 0.43 10.18 -36.86
N ALA A 45 0.52 9.73 -35.61
CA ALA A 45 0.52 8.31 -35.30
C ALA A 45 -0.91 7.78 -35.46
N PRO A 46 -1.16 6.72 -36.25
CA PRO A 46 -2.42 6.00 -36.17
C PRO A 46 -2.40 5.04 -34.98
N SER A 47 -3.49 5.08 -34.23
CA SER A 47 -3.89 4.09 -33.25
C SER A 47 -4.35 2.79 -33.92
N GLY A 48 -3.85 1.65 -33.44
CA GLY A 48 -4.48 0.33 -33.59
C GLY A 48 -4.08 -0.48 -34.83
N GLY A 49 -3.85 -1.78 -34.62
CA GLY A 49 -3.70 -2.77 -35.70
C GLY A 49 -2.46 -3.64 -35.55
N SER A 50 -2.63 -4.79 -34.89
CA SER A 50 -1.70 -5.92 -34.87
C SER A 50 -1.48 -6.45 -36.28
N ASP A 51 -0.24 -6.33 -36.78
CA ASP A 51 0.40 -7.26 -37.72
C ASP A 51 1.82 -6.70 -38.00
N ALA A 52 2.69 -6.78 -36.99
CA ALA A 52 4.11 -6.49 -37.19
C ALA A 52 4.77 -7.75 -37.79
N PRO A 53 5.35 -7.68 -39.00
CA PRO A 53 6.13 -8.77 -39.57
C PRO A 53 7.25 -9.18 -38.61
N ALA A 54 7.57 -10.47 -38.57
CA ALA A 54 8.70 -11.01 -37.81
C ALA A 54 9.99 -10.20 -38.15
N GLY A 55 10.51 -9.47 -37.16
CA GLY A 55 11.67 -8.58 -37.31
C GLY A 55 11.41 -7.09 -37.12
N GLN A 56 10.18 -6.64 -36.81
CA GLN A 56 9.90 -5.23 -36.50
C GLN A 56 9.73 -5.00 -34.99
N SER A 57 10.49 -4.03 -34.45
CA SER A 57 10.41 -3.58 -33.05
C SER A 57 8.98 -3.16 -32.68
N VAL A 58 8.56 -3.39 -31.43
CA VAL A 58 7.22 -3.04 -30.91
C VAL A 58 6.92 -1.53 -30.89
N GLY A 59 7.92 -0.68 -31.20
CA GLY A 59 7.80 0.78 -31.18
C GLY A 59 7.97 1.35 -29.78
N ALA A 60 7.67 2.64 -29.61
CA ALA A 60 7.92 3.36 -28.36
C ALA A 60 6.77 3.18 -27.37
N VAL A 61 7.08 2.70 -26.16
CA VAL A 61 6.14 2.58 -25.03
C VAL A 61 6.27 3.71 -24.01
N SER A 62 7.22 4.62 -24.20
CA SER A 62 7.52 5.77 -23.35
C SER A 62 7.93 6.97 -24.21
N SER A 63 7.64 8.18 -23.75
CA SER A 63 7.96 9.43 -24.47
C SER A 63 9.46 9.75 -24.53
N ALA A 64 10.22 9.20 -23.58
CA ALA A 64 11.67 9.24 -23.56
C ALA A 64 12.23 7.81 -23.68
N PRO A 65 13.38 7.62 -24.35
CA PRO A 65 13.93 6.30 -24.66
C PRO A 65 14.28 5.44 -23.44
N LEU A 66 14.57 6.06 -22.29
CA LEU A 66 14.88 5.38 -21.02
C LEU A 66 13.83 5.69 -19.93
N GLY A 67 12.65 6.19 -20.32
CA GLY A 67 11.63 6.65 -19.38
C GLY A 67 12.19 7.72 -18.43
N ASN A 68 11.91 7.57 -17.13
CA ASN A 68 12.48 8.44 -16.10
C ASN A 68 13.92 8.01 -15.73
N ALA A 69 14.88 8.32 -16.59
CA ALA A 69 16.27 7.92 -16.38
C ALA A 69 16.89 8.44 -15.07
N ALA A 70 16.37 9.57 -14.54
CA ALA A 70 16.92 10.22 -13.35
C ALA A 70 16.77 9.40 -12.05
N VAL A 71 15.84 8.43 -12.01
CA VAL A 71 15.66 7.57 -10.82
C VAL A 71 16.48 6.28 -10.88
N LEU A 72 17.00 5.90 -12.05
CA LEU A 72 17.78 4.66 -12.23
C LEU A 72 19.04 4.57 -11.33
N PRO A 73 19.75 5.68 -11.03
CA PRO A 73 20.86 5.65 -10.08
C PRO A 73 20.49 5.12 -8.69
N ILE A 74 19.23 5.20 -8.26
CA ILE A 74 18.79 4.68 -6.96
C ILE A 74 18.94 3.16 -6.92
N SER A 75 18.34 2.45 -7.87
CA SER A 75 18.45 0.98 -7.97
C SER A 75 19.88 0.55 -8.27
N TRP A 76 20.62 1.29 -9.11
CA TRP A 76 22.02 1.01 -9.39
C TRP A 76 22.87 1.09 -8.11
N MET A 77 22.71 2.16 -7.32
CA MET A 77 23.42 2.36 -6.07
C MET A 77 23.08 1.26 -5.06
N TYR A 78 21.80 0.89 -4.91
CA TYR A 78 21.38 -0.20 -4.03
C TYR A 78 22.09 -1.51 -4.38
N VAL A 79 22.03 -1.94 -5.66
CA VAL A 79 22.71 -3.16 -6.11
C VAL A 79 24.23 -3.09 -5.90
N ARG A 80 24.84 -1.94 -6.22
CA ARG A 80 26.30 -1.75 -6.10
C ARG A 80 26.81 -1.71 -4.67
N MET A 81 26.05 -1.13 -3.74
CA MET A 81 26.43 -1.05 -2.33
C MET A 81 26.16 -2.35 -1.58
N MET A 82 25.03 -3.02 -1.89
CA MET A 82 24.67 -4.28 -1.24
C MET A 82 25.58 -5.44 -1.72
N GLY A 83 25.92 -5.45 -3.02
CA GLY A 83 26.60 -6.59 -3.63
C GLY A 83 25.77 -7.88 -3.54
N ALA A 84 26.32 -8.99 -4.06
CA ALA A 84 25.59 -10.26 -4.09
C ALA A 84 25.18 -10.74 -2.69
N ALA A 85 26.12 -10.71 -1.74
CA ALA A 85 25.86 -11.17 -0.37
C ALA A 85 24.80 -10.33 0.35
N GLY A 86 24.85 -9.00 0.21
CA GLY A 86 23.85 -8.12 0.82
C GLY A 86 22.46 -8.32 0.22
N LEU A 87 22.36 -8.50 -1.10
CA LEU A 87 21.08 -8.77 -1.78
C LEU A 87 20.47 -10.12 -1.36
N THR A 88 21.30 -11.15 -1.17
CA THR A 88 20.86 -12.43 -0.60
C THR A 88 20.35 -12.25 0.83
N ALA A 89 21.12 -11.60 1.70
CA ALA A 89 20.74 -11.37 3.09
C ALA A 89 19.46 -10.53 3.23
N ALA A 90 19.28 -9.53 2.37
CA ALA A 90 18.05 -8.73 2.30
C ALA A 90 16.84 -9.62 2.01
N THR A 91 16.93 -10.47 0.98
CA THR A 91 15.84 -11.38 0.60
C THR A 91 15.51 -12.38 1.72
N GLU A 92 16.53 -12.98 2.33
CA GLU A 92 16.37 -13.90 3.47
C GLU A 92 15.68 -13.20 4.66
N THR A 93 16.08 -11.97 4.95
CA THR A 93 15.52 -11.18 6.06
C THR A 93 14.08 -10.74 5.79
N ALA A 94 13.74 -10.38 4.56
CA ALA A 94 12.36 -10.06 4.18
C ALA A 94 11.43 -11.26 4.39
N ILE A 95 11.84 -12.45 3.92
CA ILE A 95 11.08 -13.69 4.12
C ILE A 95 10.98 -14.04 5.62
N LEU A 96 12.08 -13.92 6.36
CA LEU A 96 12.09 -14.15 7.80
C LEU A 96 11.13 -13.21 8.54
N SER A 97 11.12 -11.93 8.20
CA SER A 97 10.29 -10.90 8.84
C SER A 97 8.80 -11.15 8.58
N ALA A 98 8.42 -11.51 7.35
CA ALA A 98 7.04 -11.87 7.03
C ALA A 98 6.58 -13.13 7.77
N ASN A 99 7.44 -14.15 7.84
CA ASN A 99 7.14 -15.37 8.61
C ASN A 99 7.07 -15.12 10.12
N TYR A 100 7.86 -14.20 10.65
CA TYR A 100 7.76 -13.75 12.04
C TYR A 100 6.40 -13.13 12.33
N VAL A 101 5.95 -12.20 11.48
CA VAL A 101 4.63 -11.56 11.59
C VAL A 101 3.51 -12.60 11.48
N ALA A 102 3.56 -13.49 10.48
CA ALA A 102 2.57 -14.55 10.30
C ALA A 102 2.50 -15.48 11.53
N ALA A 103 3.65 -15.91 12.07
CA ALA A 103 3.71 -16.77 13.25
C ALA A 103 3.14 -16.09 14.51
N ARG A 104 3.42 -14.79 14.69
CA ARG A 104 2.87 -13.98 15.79
C ARG A 104 1.34 -13.86 15.68
N LEU A 105 0.82 -13.64 14.47
CA LEU A 105 -0.59 -13.35 14.24
C LEU A 105 -1.49 -14.58 14.00
N ALA A 106 -0.93 -15.75 13.70
CA ALA A 106 -1.69 -16.97 13.36
C ALA A 106 -2.66 -17.47 14.44
N GLY A 107 -2.53 -17.02 15.69
CA GLY A 107 -3.50 -17.33 16.76
C GLY A 107 -4.69 -16.36 16.84
N HIS A 108 -4.65 -15.28 16.06
CA HIS A 108 -5.55 -14.13 16.16
C HIS A 108 -6.29 -13.88 14.85
N TYR A 109 -5.61 -14.11 13.74
CA TYR A 109 -6.07 -13.96 12.37
C TYR A 109 -5.73 -15.22 11.59
N ASP A 110 -6.59 -15.61 10.66
CA ASP A 110 -6.29 -16.70 9.74
C ASP A 110 -5.28 -16.23 8.68
N ILE A 111 -4.27 -17.07 8.43
CA ILE A 111 -3.25 -16.83 7.40
C ILE A 111 -3.75 -17.48 6.11
N HIS A 112 -4.34 -16.68 5.23
CA HIS A 112 -5.21 -17.20 4.17
C HIS A 112 -4.51 -18.15 3.18
N PHE A 113 -3.27 -17.83 2.82
CA PHE A 113 -2.43 -18.68 1.97
C PHE A 113 -1.08 -18.93 2.65
N SER A 114 -0.66 -20.20 2.68
CA SER A 114 0.65 -20.61 3.22
C SER A 114 1.17 -21.85 2.48
N GLY A 115 2.47 -22.12 2.62
CA GLY A 115 3.14 -23.27 2.03
C GLY A 115 2.87 -24.61 2.72
N GLY A 116 2.11 -24.62 3.82
CA GLY A 116 1.79 -25.84 4.57
C GLY A 116 3.01 -26.48 5.25
N HIS A 117 4.05 -25.70 5.55
CA HIS A 117 5.29 -26.22 6.14
C HIS A 117 5.08 -26.68 7.59
N ALA A 118 5.14 -27.99 7.79
CA ALA A 118 5.06 -28.59 9.13
C ALA A 118 6.18 -28.06 10.03
N GLY A 119 5.81 -27.51 11.19
CA GLY A 119 6.74 -26.93 12.17
C GLY A 119 6.87 -25.41 12.11
N LEU A 120 6.36 -24.74 11.07
CA LEU A 120 6.27 -23.28 11.02
C LEU A 120 4.86 -22.82 11.42
N LYS A 121 4.76 -22.08 12.52
CA LYS A 121 3.51 -21.43 12.91
C LYS A 121 3.14 -20.40 11.84
N GLY A 122 1.89 -20.43 11.37
CA GLY A 122 1.45 -19.65 10.20
C GLY A 122 1.69 -20.33 8.84
N GLY A 123 2.23 -21.55 8.82
CA GLY A 123 2.28 -22.41 7.64
C GLY A 123 3.40 -22.11 6.62
N GLY A 124 4.21 -21.08 6.86
CA GLY A 124 5.30 -20.66 5.98
C GLY A 124 4.81 -19.78 4.82
N VAL A 125 5.30 -18.55 4.73
CA VAL A 125 4.97 -17.59 3.67
C VAL A 125 6.24 -17.11 2.97
N ALA A 126 6.09 -16.32 1.89
CA ALA A 126 7.22 -15.66 1.23
C ALA A 126 7.59 -14.36 1.97
N HIS A 127 7.70 -13.24 1.26
CA HIS A 127 8.03 -11.91 1.81
C HIS A 127 6.81 -11.14 2.32
N GLU A 128 5.62 -11.71 2.22
CA GLU A 128 4.35 -11.12 2.65
C GLU A 128 3.37 -12.20 3.12
N CYS A 129 2.34 -11.82 3.88
CA CYS A 129 1.24 -12.69 4.27
C CYS A 129 -0.13 -12.01 4.18
N ILE A 130 -1.19 -12.80 3.95
CA ILE A 130 -2.57 -12.31 3.91
C ILE A 130 -3.31 -12.73 5.18
N LEU A 131 -3.87 -11.75 5.87
CA LEU A 131 -4.73 -11.93 7.03
C LEU A 131 -6.21 -11.93 6.57
N ASP A 132 -6.93 -13.01 6.83
CA ASP A 132 -8.34 -13.10 6.50
C ASP A 132 -9.22 -12.53 7.63
N LEU A 133 -9.89 -11.42 7.34
CA LEU A 133 -10.78 -10.73 8.27
C LEU A 133 -12.26 -11.00 7.96
N ARG A 134 -12.59 -11.73 6.89
CA ARG A 134 -13.99 -11.98 6.50
C ARG A 134 -14.77 -12.72 7.59
N PRO A 135 -14.25 -13.77 8.26
CA PRO A 135 -14.97 -14.41 9.37
C PRO A 135 -15.19 -13.46 10.57
N LEU A 136 -14.29 -12.50 10.77
CA LEU A 136 -14.46 -11.48 11.81
C LEU A 136 -15.56 -10.49 11.43
N LYS A 137 -15.66 -10.10 10.16
CA LYS A 137 -16.76 -9.29 9.66
C LYS A 137 -18.10 -10.00 9.84
N ASP A 138 -18.19 -11.26 9.48
CA ASP A 138 -19.45 -12.02 9.59
C ASP A 138 -19.92 -12.18 11.03
N SER A 139 -18.98 -12.32 11.98
CA SER A 139 -19.29 -12.54 13.40
C SER A 139 -19.41 -11.27 14.25
N SER A 140 -18.86 -10.14 13.81
CA SER A 140 -18.83 -8.88 14.60
C SER A 140 -19.35 -7.65 13.87
N GLY A 141 -19.50 -7.72 12.54
CA GLY A 141 -19.73 -6.55 11.68
C GLY A 141 -18.47 -5.72 11.39
N VAL A 142 -17.33 -5.99 12.04
CA VAL A 142 -16.08 -5.24 11.83
C VAL A 142 -15.40 -5.67 10.53
N SER A 143 -15.26 -4.73 9.60
CA SER A 143 -14.65 -4.95 8.29
C SER A 143 -13.12 -4.78 8.31
N ALA A 144 -12.47 -5.23 7.23
CA ALA A 144 -11.04 -4.96 7.03
C ALA A 144 -10.73 -3.45 6.92
N GLU A 145 -11.66 -2.65 6.42
CA GLU A 145 -11.50 -1.19 6.40
C GLU A 145 -11.52 -0.60 7.81
N ASP A 146 -12.38 -1.09 8.70
CA ASP A 146 -12.41 -0.65 10.10
C ASP A 146 -11.07 -0.91 10.80
N VAL A 147 -10.49 -2.09 10.59
CA VAL A 147 -9.14 -2.43 11.09
C VAL A 147 -8.08 -1.52 10.47
N ALA A 148 -8.14 -1.28 9.16
CA ALA A 148 -7.21 -0.40 8.46
C ALA A 148 -7.25 1.04 9.02
N LYS A 149 -8.44 1.58 9.27
CA LYS A 149 -8.58 2.91 9.89
C LYS A 149 -8.13 2.90 11.35
N ARG A 150 -8.42 1.84 12.10
CA ARG A 150 -8.04 1.71 13.50
C ARG A 150 -6.53 1.65 13.69
N LEU A 151 -5.79 1.04 12.77
CA LEU A 151 -4.32 1.04 12.78
C LEU A 151 -3.69 2.45 12.80
N ILE A 152 -4.36 3.45 12.23
CA ILE A 152 -3.92 4.85 12.28
C ILE A 152 -3.86 5.33 13.73
N ASP A 153 -4.84 4.96 14.55
CA ASP A 153 -4.84 5.31 15.98
C ASP A 153 -3.72 4.59 16.75
N TYR A 154 -3.25 3.45 16.25
CA TYR A 154 -2.08 2.75 16.75
C TYR A 154 -0.75 3.30 16.20
N GLY A 155 -0.80 4.30 15.32
CA GLY A 155 0.37 4.94 14.72
C GLY A 155 0.91 4.23 13.48
N PHE A 156 0.10 3.39 12.84
CA PHE A 156 0.47 2.66 11.63
C PHE A 156 -0.34 3.12 10.42
N HIS A 157 0.34 3.19 9.27
CA HIS A 157 -0.37 3.12 8.01
C HIS A 157 -0.91 1.69 7.83
N ALA A 158 -2.10 1.56 7.26
CA ALA A 158 -2.68 0.25 7.00
C ALA A 158 -1.86 -0.54 5.96
N PRO A 159 -1.78 -1.87 6.08
CA PRO A 159 -1.30 -2.73 5.00
C PRO A 159 -2.20 -2.63 3.76
N THR A 160 -1.84 -3.34 2.68
CA THR A 160 -2.65 -3.39 1.47
C THR A 160 -4.05 -3.95 1.78
N LEU A 161 -5.09 -3.18 1.47
CA LEU A 161 -6.47 -3.47 1.83
C LEU A 161 -7.23 -4.09 0.65
N SER A 162 -7.93 -5.20 0.89
CA SER A 162 -8.87 -5.83 -0.04
C SER A 162 -8.29 -6.25 -1.40
N PHE A 163 -6.97 -6.44 -1.47
CA PHE A 163 -6.26 -6.98 -2.62
C PHE A 163 -5.14 -7.92 -2.15
N PRO A 164 -4.92 -9.08 -2.81
CA PRO A 164 -5.63 -9.60 -3.98
C PRO A 164 -7.02 -10.17 -3.66
N VAL A 165 -7.38 -10.32 -2.38
CA VAL A 165 -8.67 -10.86 -1.93
C VAL A 165 -9.48 -9.78 -1.21
N ALA A 166 -10.71 -9.55 -1.66
CA ALA A 166 -11.60 -8.57 -1.03
C ALA A 166 -11.87 -8.89 0.45
N GLY A 167 -11.83 -7.86 1.31
CA GLY A 167 -12.07 -8.03 2.75
C GLY A 167 -10.90 -8.62 3.54
N THR A 168 -9.68 -8.60 2.98
CA THR A 168 -8.45 -9.06 3.64
C THR A 168 -7.43 -7.93 3.80
N LEU A 169 -6.37 -8.19 4.57
CA LEU A 169 -5.19 -7.32 4.66
C LEU A 169 -3.94 -8.10 4.23
N MET A 170 -3.15 -7.55 3.32
CA MET A 170 -1.87 -8.11 2.89
C MET A 170 -0.70 -7.31 3.47
N VAL A 171 0.15 -7.98 4.24
CA VAL A 171 1.23 -7.40 5.05
C VAL A 171 2.58 -7.80 4.51
N GLU A 172 3.39 -6.81 4.13
CA GLU A 172 4.78 -6.95 3.68
C GLU A 172 5.69 -6.07 4.57
N PRO A 173 6.46 -6.64 5.51
CA PRO A 173 7.30 -5.85 6.41
C PRO A 173 8.63 -5.40 5.79
N THR A 174 9.08 -6.03 4.70
CA THR A 174 10.43 -5.88 4.12
C THR A 174 11.57 -6.28 5.06
N GLU A 175 12.81 -6.20 4.59
CA GLU A 175 14.02 -6.45 5.36
C GLU A 175 14.48 -5.27 6.22
N SER A 176 13.95 -4.08 5.94
CA SER A 176 14.48 -2.82 6.50
C SER A 176 13.90 -2.48 7.87
N GLU A 177 12.79 -3.10 8.25
CA GLU A 177 12.13 -2.83 9.51
C GLU A 177 12.77 -3.62 10.66
N PRO A 178 13.15 -2.97 11.77
CA PRO A 178 13.70 -3.67 12.91
C PRO A 178 12.62 -4.53 13.57
N ARG A 179 13.04 -5.63 14.21
CA ARG A 179 12.12 -6.52 14.96
C ARG A 179 11.20 -5.76 15.93
N ALA A 180 11.70 -4.71 16.58
CA ALA A 180 10.90 -3.89 17.49
C ALA A 180 9.69 -3.24 16.80
N GLU A 181 9.81 -2.84 15.53
CA GLU A 181 8.69 -2.30 14.76
C GLU A 181 7.71 -3.39 14.34
N LEU A 182 8.23 -4.57 13.96
CA LEU A 182 7.39 -5.75 13.70
C LEU A 182 6.58 -6.17 14.93
N ASP A 183 7.21 -6.13 16.11
CA ASP A 183 6.56 -6.40 17.38
C ASP A 183 5.46 -5.37 17.68
N ARG A 184 5.73 -4.07 17.50
CA ARG A 184 4.73 -3.01 17.68
C ARG A 184 3.53 -3.20 16.74
N PHE A 185 3.76 -3.55 15.47
CA PHE A 185 2.69 -3.83 14.53
C PHE A 185 1.87 -5.05 14.95
N CYS A 186 2.55 -6.15 15.31
CA CYS A 186 1.87 -7.36 15.76
C CYS A 186 1.06 -7.12 17.04
N ASP A 187 1.61 -6.38 18.01
CA ASP A 187 0.91 -6.02 19.24
C ASP A 187 -0.32 -5.15 18.97
N ALA A 188 -0.23 -4.19 18.03
CA ALA A 188 -1.37 -3.39 17.59
C ALA A 188 -2.47 -4.27 16.99
N MET A 189 -2.11 -5.19 16.09
CA MET A 189 -3.06 -6.14 15.50
C MET A 189 -3.68 -7.07 16.56
N ILE A 190 -2.90 -7.57 17.51
CA ILE A 190 -3.43 -8.42 18.60
C ILE A 190 -4.39 -7.61 19.50
N ALA A 191 -4.06 -6.36 19.82
CA ALA A 191 -4.94 -5.48 20.57
C ALA A 191 -6.24 -5.20 19.82
N ILE A 192 -6.16 -4.93 18.51
CA ILE A 192 -7.34 -4.78 17.64
C ILE A 192 -8.17 -6.07 17.61
N ARG A 193 -7.55 -7.25 17.59
CA ARG A 193 -8.30 -8.52 17.69
C ARG A 193 -9.08 -8.61 19.00
N ALA A 194 -8.51 -8.12 20.10
CA ALA A 194 -9.20 -8.06 21.39
C ALA A 194 -10.35 -7.03 21.38
N GLU A 195 -10.17 -5.88 20.73
CA GLU A 195 -11.23 -4.89 20.49
C GLU A 195 -12.41 -5.51 19.71
N ILE A 196 -12.13 -6.28 18.64
CA ILE A 196 -13.15 -7.02 17.90
C ILE A 196 -13.87 -8.03 18.81
N ALA A 197 -13.15 -8.69 19.71
CA ALA A 197 -13.75 -9.64 20.65
C ALA A 197 -14.72 -8.96 21.64
N GLN A 198 -14.47 -7.70 22.03
CA GLN A 198 -15.41 -6.93 22.85
C GLN A 198 -16.73 -6.67 22.10
N VAL A 199 -16.66 -6.39 20.80
CA VAL A 199 -17.86 -6.25 19.95
C VAL A 199 -18.58 -7.59 19.80
N GLN A 200 -17.86 -8.69 19.54
CA GLN A 200 -18.44 -10.05 19.46
C GLN A 200 -19.16 -10.47 20.74
N ALA A 201 -18.63 -10.06 21.90
CA ALA A 201 -19.21 -10.35 23.21
C ALA A 201 -20.36 -9.39 23.59
N GLY A 202 -20.64 -8.36 22.79
CA GLY A 202 -21.64 -7.33 23.09
C GLY A 202 -21.24 -6.37 24.21
N ALA A 203 -19.96 -6.34 24.61
CA ALA A 203 -19.45 -5.40 25.61
C ALA A 203 -19.36 -3.97 25.06
N TRP A 204 -19.13 -3.84 23.74
CA TRP A 204 -19.27 -2.58 23.02
C TRP A 204 -20.44 -2.65 22.04
N PRO A 205 -21.25 -1.57 21.93
CA PRO A 205 -22.28 -1.47 20.90
C PRO A 205 -21.69 -1.66 19.51
N GLN A 206 -22.45 -2.27 18.59
CA GLN A 206 -21.99 -2.57 17.23
C GLN A 206 -21.80 -1.31 16.37
N ASP A 207 -22.51 -0.24 16.70
CA ASP A 207 -22.51 1.04 16.00
C ASP A 207 -21.66 2.12 16.68
N ASP A 208 -21.28 1.93 17.95
CA ASP A 208 -20.46 2.88 18.72
C ASP A 208 -19.29 2.17 19.43
N HIS A 209 -18.19 2.00 18.69
CA HIS A 209 -16.95 1.39 19.18
C HIS A 209 -15.71 1.97 18.47
N PRO A 210 -14.49 1.81 19.02
CA PRO A 210 -13.29 2.46 18.50
C PRO A 210 -13.00 2.12 17.02
N LEU A 211 -13.18 0.86 16.61
CA LEU A 211 -12.99 0.44 15.22
C LEU A 211 -13.94 1.14 14.22
N LYS A 212 -15.16 1.49 14.64
CA LYS A 212 -16.16 2.12 13.77
C LYS A 212 -15.88 3.61 13.56
N HIS A 213 -15.43 4.27 14.63
CA HIS A 213 -15.17 5.71 14.64
C HIS A 213 -13.73 6.08 14.30
N ALA A 214 -12.83 5.11 14.17
CA ALA A 214 -11.48 5.36 13.68
C ALA A 214 -11.47 5.93 12.24
N PRO A 215 -10.50 6.81 11.92
CA PRO A 215 -9.45 7.32 12.81
C PRO A 215 -9.94 8.47 13.71
N HIS A 216 -9.35 8.61 14.89
CA HIS A 216 -9.69 9.66 15.85
C HIS A 216 -8.75 10.86 15.68
N THR A 217 -9.32 12.02 15.34
CA THR A 217 -8.56 13.27 15.19
C THR A 217 -8.27 13.93 16.53
N ALA A 218 -7.30 14.85 16.56
CA ALA A 218 -7.00 15.63 17.76
C ALA A 218 -8.25 16.41 18.22
N ALA A 219 -8.95 17.06 17.28
CA ALA A 219 -10.17 17.83 17.57
C ALA A 219 -11.29 16.97 18.18
N ALA A 220 -11.52 15.75 17.66
CA ALA A 220 -12.52 14.85 18.22
C ALA A 220 -12.17 14.45 19.66
N VAL A 221 -10.91 14.12 19.92
CA VAL A 221 -10.46 13.66 21.24
C VAL A 221 -10.39 14.80 22.26
N SER A 222 -10.14 16.04 21.82
CA SER A 222 -10.06 17.22 22.69
C SER A 222 -11.37 17.99 22.83
N ALA A 223 -12.45 17.56 22.17
CA ALA A 223 -13.77 18.17 22.33
C ALA A 223 -14.21 18.16 23.80
N ASP A 224 -15.04 19.12 24.21
CA ASP A 224 -15.51 19.21 25.60
C ASP A 224 -16.35 17.98 25.98
N ASP A 225 -17.29 17.63 25.11
CA ASP A 225 -18.14 16.45 25.24
C ASP A 225 -17.53 15.19 24.61
N TRP A 226 -17.89 14.02 25.14
CA TRP A 226 -17.48 12.73 24.60
C TRP A 226 -18.61 11.71 24.71
N ALA A 227 -19.43 11.67 23.66
CA ALA A 227 -20.62 10.83 23.58
C ALA A 227 -20.34 9.46 22.96
N HIS A 228 -19.25 8.80 23.39
CA HIS A 228 -18.90 7.45 22.95
C HIS A 228 -18.91 6.46 24.12
N ALA A 229 -19.28 5.21 23.86
CA ALA A 229 -19.32 4.11 24.82
C ALA A 229 -17.94 3.62 25.30
N TYR A 230 -16.86 4.22 24.81
CA TYR A 230 -15.47 3.91 25.15
C TYR A 230 -14.71 5.19 25.50
N PRO A 231 -13.69 5.15 26.36
CA PRO A 231 -13.00 6.37 26.80
C PRO A 231 -12.04 6.93 25.74
N ARG A 232 -11.80 8.25 25.80
CA ARG A 232 -10.80 8.97 24.98
C ARG A 232 -9.41 8.33 24.99
N SER A 233 -9.02 7.72 26.10
CA SER A 233 -7.74 7.00 26.22
C SER A 233 -7.66 5.79 25.30
N VAL A 234 -8.76 5.05 25.12
CA VAL A 234 -8.84 3.94 24.15
C VAL A 234 -8.82 4.48 22.73
N ALA A 235 -9.50 5.59 22.47
CA ALA A 235 -9.50 6.24 21.16
C ALA A 235 -8.08 6.65 20.72
N ALA A 236 -7.39 7.47 21.53
CA ALA A 236 -6.15 8.14 21.13
C ALA A 236 -4.86 7.43 21.54
N TYR A 237 -4.87 6.69 22.66
CA TYR A 237 -3.67 6.10 23.27
C TYR A 237 -3.86 4.61 23.61
N PRO A 238 -4.24 3.77 22.63
CA PRO A 238 -4.48 2.35 22.88
C PRO A 238 -3.22 1.59 23.33
N VAL A 239 -2.03 2.14 23.07
CA VAL A 239 -0.75 1.64 23.62
C VAL A 239 0.02 2.76 24.32
N ALA A 240 0.74 2.43 25.38
CA ALA A 240 1.39 3.41 26.25
C ALA A 240 2.40 4.32 25.52
N GLY A 241 3.14 3.77 24.55
CA GLY A 241 4.15 4.51 23.79
C GLY A 241 3.60 5.71 23.01
N LEU A 242 2.32 5.67 22.61
CA LEU A 242 1.68 6.76 21.86
C LEU A 242 1.51 8.03 22.70
N ARG A 243 1.64 7.96 24.03
CA ARG A 243 1.62 9.16 24.88
C ARG A 243 2.88 10.01 24.73
N GLN A 244 3.98 9.41 24.26
CA GLN A 244 5.25 10.10 24.04
C GLN A 244 5.37 10.64 22.61
N ALA A 245 4.94 9.84 21.63
CA ALA A 245 4.97 10.20 20.22
C ALA A 245 3.68 9.74 19.53
N LYS A 246 2.82 10.72 19.18
CA LYS A 246 1.54 10.47 18.52
C LYS A 246 1.51 11.15 17.16
N TYR A 247 1.22 10.37 16.13
CA TYR A 247 0.70 10.91 14.88
C TYR A 247 -0.81 11.10 15.01
N TRP A 248 -1.30 12.28 14.64
CA TRP A 248 -2.73 12.59 14.60
C TRP A 248 -3.24 12.55 13.16
N ALA A 249 -4.31 11.79 12.93
CA ALA A 249 -5.02 11.86 11.66
C ALA A 249 -5.56 13.30 11.48
N PRO A 250 -5.29 13.95 10.33
CA PRO A 250 -5.71 15.32 10.12
C PRO A 250 -7.23 15.45 9.92
N VAL A 251 -7.88 14.36 9.50
CA VAL A 251 -9.32 14.27 9.26
C VAL A 251 -9.87 12.95 9.80
N GLY A 252 -11.18 12.91 10.03
CA GLY A 252 -11.89 11.70 10.38
C GLY A 252 -12.01 10.73 9.20
N ARG A 253 -12.90 9.74 9.32
CA ARG A 253 -13.13 8.77 8.25
C ARG A 253 -13.72 9.46 7.02
N VAL A 254 -13.10 9.24 5.86
CA VAL A 254 -13.54 9.77 4.58
C VAL A 254 -14.81 9.06 4.11
N ASP A 255 -15.78 9.83 3.62
CA ASP A 255 -16.96 9.31 2.92
C ASP A 255 -16.67 9.16 1.42
N ASN A 256 -16.27 7.95 1.02
CA ASN A 256 -15.94 7.65 -0.37
C ASN A 256 -17.17 7.77 -1.29
N VAL A 257 -18.35 7.36 -0.81
CA VAL A 257 -19.59 7.33 -1.63
C VAL A 257 -20.08 8.75 -1.91
N TRP A 258 -19.99 9.63 -0.92
CA TRP A 258 -20.33 11.05 -1.12
C TRP A 258 -19.39 11.71 -2.14
N GLY A 259 -18.08 11.45 -2.06
CA GLY A 259 -17.09 12.01 -2.98
C GLY A 259 -17.35 11.62 -4.44
N ASP A 260 -17.66 10.34 -4.69
CA ASP A 260 -17.99 9.86 -6.04
C ASP A 260 -19.30 10.45 -6.58
N ARG A 261 -20.27 10.75 -5.71
CA ARG A 261 -21.55 11.36 -6.07
C ARG A 261 -21.47 12.88 -6.26
N ASN A 262 -20.49 13.54 -5.64
CA ASN A 262 -20.30 14.99 -5.64
C ASN A 262 -18.91 15.34 -6.18
N LEU A 263 -18.63 14.91 -7.41
CA LEU A 263 -17.31 14.99 -8.01
C LEU A 263 -16.81 16.45 -8.13
N PHE A 264 -15.80 16.78 -7.33
CA PHE A 264 -15.13 18.07 -7.37
C PHE A 264 -13.62 17.88 -7.33
N CYS A 265 -12.95 18.15 -8.46
CA CYS A 265 -11.53 17.81 -8.68
C CYS A 265 -10.61 19.03 -8.83
N SER A 266 -11.09 20.21 -8.43
CA SER A 266 -10.30 21.46 -8.39
C SER A 266 -10.25 22.00 -6.97
N CYS A 267 -9.44 23.04 -6.74
CA CYS A 267 -9.55 23.79 -5.49
C CYS A 267 -10.94 24.45 -5.42
N ILE A 268 -11.56 24.42 -4.24
CA ILE A 268 -12.78 25.19 -4.00
C ILE A 268 -12.44 26.69 -4.04
N PRO A 269 -13.35 27.55 -4.52
CA PRO A 269 -13.15 28.99 -4.47
C PRO A 269 -12.86 29.46 -3.04
N LEU A 270 -11.86 30.33 -2.86
CA LEU A 270 -11.47 30.83 -1.53
C LEU A 270 -12.62 31.50 -0.76
N ALA A 271 -13.61 32.05 -1.48
CA ALA A 271 -14.81 32.63 -0.87
C ALA A 271 -15.63 31.59 -0.10
N GLU A 272 -15.77 30.38 -0.63
CA GLU A 272 -16.51 29.28 0.01
C GLU A 272 -15.74 28.71 1.21
N LEU A 273 -14.40 28.69 1.14
CA LEU A 273 -13.52 28.31 2.26
C LEU A 273 -13.67 29.23 3.49
N ALA A 274 -13.89 30.53 3.25
CA ALA A 274 -14.07 31.52 4.31
C ALA A 274 -15.42 31.36 5.02
N GLU A 275 -16.46 30.94 4.29
CA GLU A 275 -17.77 30.65 4.86
C GLU A 275 -17.76 29.38 5.72
N ASP A 276 -17.10 28.30 5.28
CA ASP A 276 -16.94 27.06 6.06
C ASP A 276 -16.11 27.27 7.33
N SER A 277 -15.07 28.09 7.28
CA SER A 277 -14.25 28.42 8.46
C SER A 277 -15.04 29.26 9.49
N ALA A 278 -15.93 30.14 9.03
CA ALA A 278 -16.81 30.91 9.89
C ALA A 278 -17.95 30.06 10.47
N ALA A 279 -18.48 29.11 9.70
CA ALA A 279 -19.49 28.16 10.16
C ALA A 279 -18.93 27.11 11.15
N ALA A 280 -17.67 26.69 11.00
CA ALA A 280 -17.01 25.78 11.94
C ALA A 280 -16.51 26.46 13.22
N ALA A 281 -16.40 27.80 13.23
CA ALA A 281 -16.01 28.60 14.39
C ALA A 281 -17.20 29.16 15.19
N ALA A 282 -18.42 29.01 14.68
CA ALA A 282 -19.68 29.43 15.31
C ALA A 282 -20.39 28.24 15.97
#